data_AF-A0A975YC20-F1
#
_entry.id   AF-A0A975YC20-F1
#
_cell.length_a   1.000
_cell.length_b   1.000
_cell.length_c   1.000
_cell.angle_alpha   90.00
_cell.angle_beta   90.00
_cell.angle_gamma   90.00
#
_symmetry.space_group_name_H-M   'P 1'
#
loop_
_entity.id
_entity.type
_entity.pdbx_description
1 polymer ?
#
loop_
_entity_poly.entity_id
_entity_poly.type
_entity_poly.pdbx_seq_one_letter_code
_entity_poly.pdbx_strand_id
1 'polypeptide(L)'
;MTMLDDLTTSATWPAAYPQGYAVVDVETTGLARDDRIVSAAVYRLDARGEVEDHWYTLVNPERDPGPVWIHGLTSEVLAEAPLFRDVAGELAERLDGRVLVAHNAIFDWSMIAREYARAGRAAPTRQRLCTIALSKELGLPLPNHKLETLAAHFGVVQRRAHHALDDARVLAEAFRPSLHTAARDGVRLPLLECRPLTEWSDAPARPRVGHQPAYRPTSWRPSRKRPACPYPNPGRYEPGGTLVQGMRVAFSGDTSVDRELLEDRAIEAGLHVATSVSRLTSLLVTNDPDSSTSKTVKAASFGTPVMDEAAFTQLLRDVAPARGPVPAPAAAPGSVPASVPAPTDG
;
A
#
# COMPACT_ATOMS: atom_id res chain seq x y z
N MET A 1 23.12 -33.12 -44.40
CA MET A 1 22.90 -31.68 -44.23
C MET A 1 21.67 -31.52 -43.36
N THR A 2 21.87 -31.65 -42.05
CA THR A 2 20.86 -31.55 -41.00
C THR A 2 20.58 -30.07 -40.77
N MET A 3 19.43 -29.58 -41.20
CA MET A 3 18.91 -28.29 -40.72
C MET A 3 17.95 -28.60 -39.59
N LEU A 4 18.29 -28.05 -38.43
CA LEU A 4 17.59 -28.18 -37.17
C LEU A 4 16.21 -27.53 -37.29
N ASP A 5 15.17 -28.33 -37.05
CA ASP A 5 13.85 -27.80 -36.75
C ASP A 5 13.94 -27.03 -35.42
N ASP A 6 13.74 -25.72 -35.52
CA ASP A 6 13.65 -24.79 -34.41
C ASP A 6 12.32 -25.03 -33.67
N LEU A 7 12.31 -26.04 -32.80
CA LEU A 7 11.24 -26.31 -31.87
C LEU A 7 11.32 -25.33 -30.70
N THR A 8 10.97 -24.06 -30.94
CA THR A 8 10.47 -23.21 -29.87
C THR A 8 9.12 -23.76 -29.44
N THR A 9 9.13 -24.69 -28.49
CA THR A 9 7.93 -25.16 -27.80
C THR A 9 7.24 -23.94 -27.20
N SER A 10 6.19 -23.44 -27.87
CA SER A 10 5.27 -22.46 -27.30
C SER A 10 4.70 -23.08 -26.03
N ALA A 11 5.23 -22.72 -24.87
CA ALA A 11 4.72 -23.17 -23.59
C ALA A 11 3.21 -22.92 -23.57
N THR A 12 2.43 -23.99 -23.46
CA THR A 12 0.97 -23.93 -23.40
C THR A 12 0.56 -23.08 -22.20
N TRP A 13 -0.30 -22.08 -22.42
CA TRP A 13 -0.79 -21.23 -21.34
C TRP A 13 -1.50 -22.08 -20.27
N PRO A 14 -1.24 -21.89 -18.96
CA PRO A 14 -1.81 -22.76 -17.93
C PRO A 14 -3.35 -22.70 -17.92
N ALA A 15 -4.01 -23.84 -18.09
CA ALA A 15 -5.48 -23.91 -18.11
C ALA A 15 -6.14 -23.49 -16.78
N ALA A 16 -5.40 -23.55 -15.67
CA ALA A 16 -5.85 -23.12 -14.35
C ALA A 16 -5.78 -21.60 -14.14
N TYR A 17 -5.19 -20.85 -15.07
CA TYR A 17 -5.11 -19.39 -14.96
C TYR A 17 -6.46 -18.74 -15.29
N PRO A 18 -6.78 -17.61 -14.65
CA PRO A 18 -7.96 -16.80 -14.98
C PRO A 18 -8.02 -16.43 -16.47
N GLN A 19 -9.25 -16.30 -16.98
CA GLN A 19 -9.52 -15.90 -18.37
C GLN A 19 -9.45 -14.39 -18.60
N GLY A 20 -9.29 -13.61 -17.53
CA GLY A 20 -9.14 -12.17 -17.61
C GLY A 20 -8.89 -11.55 -16.23
N TYR A 21 -8.32 -10.36 -16.27
CA TYR A 21 -7.95 -9.59 -15.09
C TYR A 21 -8.53 -8.19 -15.19
N ALA A 22 -8.75 -7.57 -14.05
CA ALA A 22 -9.04 -6.15 -13.92
C ALA A 22 -7.98 -5.58 -12.98
N VAL A 23 -7.02 -4.83 -13.54
CA VAL A 23 -6.00 -4.14 -12.76
C VAL A 23 -6.62 -2.86 -12.23
N VAL A 24 -6.62 -2.71 -10.92
CA VAL A 24 -7.35 -1.66 -10.20
C VAL A 24 -6.39 -0.87 -9.35
N ASP A 25 -6.62 0.44 -9.31
CA ASP A 25 -6.04 1.34 -8.32
C ASP A 25 -7.09 2.36 -7.89
N VAL A 26 -7.11 2.69 -6.59
CA VAL A 26 -8.03 3.69 -6.03
C VAL A 26 -7.28 4.69 -5.16
N GLU A 27 -7.60 5.97 -5.35
CA GLU A 27 -7.23 7.03 -4.41
C GLU A 27 -8.37 7.25 -3.43
N THR A 28 -8.06 7.62 -2.19
CA THR A 28 -9.05 7.63 -1.10
C THR A 28 -8.88 8.83 -0.17
N THR A 29 -9.94 9.15 0.58
CA THR A 29 -9.89 10.14 1.67
C THR A 29 -9.01 9.71 2.85
N GLY A 30 -8.54 8.45 2.84
CA GLY A 30 -7.79 7.81 3.90
C GLY A 30 -7.92 6.28 3.89
N LEU A 31 -7.62 5.64 5.01
CA LEU A 31 -7.41 4.19 5.14
C LEU A 31 -8.37 3.49 6.13
N ALA A 32 -9.26 4.24 6.76
CA ALA A 32 -10.16 3.84 7.82
C ALA A 32 -11.45 3.30 7.23
N ARG A 33 -12.30 2.79 8.12
CA ARG A 33 -13.54 2.10 7.77
C ARG A 33 -14.53 2.97 7.03
N ASP A 34 -14.57 4.24 7.38
CA ASP A 34 -15.50 5.24 6.89
C ASP A 34 -14.95 6.05 5.71
N ASP A 35 -13.68 5.86 5.33
CA ASP A 35 -13.09 6.54 4.17
C ASP A 35 -13.74 6.16 2.86
N ARG A 36 -13.62 7.08 1.92
CA ARG A 36 -14.30 7.08 0.63
C ARG A 36 -13.29 7.04 -0.49
N ILE A 37 -13.69 6.45 -1.61
CA ILE A 37 -12.93 6.54 -2.85
C ILE A 37 -13.07 7.96 -3.42
N VAL A 38 -11.96 8.56 -3.86
CA VAL A 38 -11.93 9.87 -4.54
C VAL A 38 -11.54 9.78 -6.02
N SER A 39 -10.87 8.69 -6.42
CA SER A 39 -10.76 8.32 -7.83
C SER A 39 -10.55 6.81 -7.97
N ALA A 40 -10.94 6.26 -9.11
CA ALA A 40 -10.78 4.85 -9.41
C ALA A 40 -10.32 4.67 -10.85
N ALA A 41 -9.37 3.75 -11.05
CA ALA A 41 -8.93 3.32 -12.37
C ALA A 41 -9.08 1.80 -12.52
N VAL A 42 -9.42 1.36 -13.74
CA VAL A 42 -9.44 -0.05 -14.11
C VAL A 42 -8.77 -0.22 -15.47
N TYR A 43 -7.83 -1.16 -15.59
CA TYR A 43 -7.38 -1.70 -16.86
C TYR A 43 -7.89 -3.13 -17.00
N ARG A 44 -8.71 -3.38 -18.02
CA ARG A 44 -9.20 -4.73 -18.33
C ARG A 44 -8.15 -5.44 -19.17
N LEU A 45 -7.69 -6.58 -18.67
CA LEU A 45 -6.71 -7.40 -19.36
C LEU A 45 -7.30 -8.76 -19.74
N ASP A 46 -6.90 -9.27 -20.89
CA ASP A 46 -7.23 -10.63 -21.31
C ASP A 46 -6.50 -11.70 -20.47
N ALA A 47 -6.69 -12.98 -20.80
CA ALA A 47 -6.06 -14.10 -20.10
C ALA A 47 -4.52 -14.07 -20.08
N ARG A 48 -3.89 -13.36 -21.04
CA ARG A 48 -2.44 -13.24 -21.21
C ARG A 48 -1.90 -11.91 -20.67
N GLY A 49 -2.76 -11.04 -20.17
CA GLY A 49 -2.37 -9.73 -19.63
C GLY A 49 -2.28 -8.64 -20.69
N GLU A 50 -2.83 -8.84 -21.89
CA GLU A 50 -2.95 -7.77 -22.89
C GLU A 50 -4.09 -6.82 -22.51
N VAL A 51 -3.86 -5.51 -22.66
CA VAL A 51 -4.86 -4.49 -22.36
C VAL A 51 -5.96 -4.51 -23.42
N GLU A 52 -7.20 -4.75 -22.98
CA GLU A 52 -8.40 -4.68 -23.82
C GLU A 52 -9.02 -3.27 -23.78
N ASP A 53 -9.12 -2.68 -22.59
CA ASP A 53 -9.56 -1.31 -22.37
C ASP A 53 -9.04 -0.75 -21.04
N HIS A 54 -9.32 0.53 -20.82
CA HIS A 54 -9.17 1.16 -19.52
C HIS A 54 -10.35 2.07 -19.21
N TRP A 55 -10.49 2.41 -17.93
CA TRP A 55 -11.49 3.32 -17.40
C TRP A 55 -10.89 4.09 -16.22
N TYR A 56 -11.27 5.35 -16.09
CA TYR A 56 -10.89 6.19 -14.96
C TYR A 56 -12.01 7.18 -14.67
N THR A 57 -12.29 7.40 -13.40
CA THR A 57 -13.19 8.44 -12.94
C THR A 57 -12.70 9.06 -11.65
N LEU A 58 -13.03 10.34 -11.49
CA LEU A 58 -13.09 10.96 -10.17
C LEU A 58 -14.38 10.52 -9.47
N VAL A 59 -14.38 10.58 -8.14
CA VAL A 59 -15.54 10.26 -7.32
C VAL A 59 -15.69 11.34 -6.26
N ASN A 60 -16.86 11.96 -6.18
CA ASN A 60 -17.16 12.89 -5.11
C ASN A 60 -17.38 12.10 -3.81
N PRO A 61 -16.55 12.30 -2.77
CA PRO A 61 -16.65 11.53 -1.52
C PRO A 61 -17.71 12.10 -0.56
N GLU A 62 -18.34 13.23 -0.89
CA GLU A 62 -19.25 14.02 -0.04
C GLU A 62 -18.64 14.41 1.31
N ARG A 63 -17.31 14.57 1.35
CA ARG A 63 -16.52 14.95 2.53
C ARG A 63 -15.17 15.53 2.11
N ASP A 64 -14.35 15.86 3.11
CA ASP A 64 -12.96 16.24 2.90
C ASP A 64 -12.19 15.18 2.06
N PRO A 65 -11.45 15.59 1.01
CA PRO A 65 -10.74 14.70 0.10
C PRO A 65 -9.57 13.95 0.75
N GLY A 66 -9.20 14.27 1.99
CA GLY A 66 -8.06 13.69 2.67
C GLY A 66 -6.74 14.32 2.23
N PRO A 67 -5.66 13.54 2.11
CA PRO A 67 -4.31 14.07 1.89
C PRO A 67 -4.11 14.51 0.43
N VAL A 68 -4.68 15.67 0.06
CA VAL A 68 -4.58 16.27 -1.28
C VAL A 68 -3.14 16.39 -1.77
N TRP A 69 -2.17 16.54 -0.87
CA TRP A 69 -0.75 16.61 -1.22
C TRP A 69 -0.17 15.28 -1.77
N ILE A 70 -0.88 14.15 -1.59
CA ILE A 70 -0.53 12.84 -2.16
C ILE A 70 -1.07 12.74 -3.58
N HIS A 71 -2.40 12.81 -3.75
CA HIS A 71 -3.07 12.50 -5.02
C HIS A 71 -3.46 13.73 -5.85
N GLY A 72 -3.33 14.94 -5.31
CA GLY A 72 -3.60 16.20 -6.01
C GLY A 72 -5.08 16.54 -6.25
N LEU A 73 -6.02 15.81 -5.65
CA LEU A 73 -7.47 16.00 -5.89
C LEU A 73 -8.07 16.90 -4.81
N THR A 74 -8.40 18.14 -5.18
CA THR A 74 -8.97 19.12 -4.25
C THR A 74 -10.48 18.97 -4.10
N SER A 75 -11.05 19.55 -3.04
CA SER A 75 -12.50 19.59 -2.82
C SER A 75 -13.25 20.21 -4.00
N GLU A 76 -12.68 21.26 -4.62
CA GLU A 76 -13.29 21.94 -5.77
C GLU A 76 -13.37 21.04 -7.00
N VAL A 77 -12.32 20.26 -7.26
CA VAL A 77 -12.29 19.30 -8.39
C VAL A 77 -13.27 18.15 -8.15
N LEU A 78 -13.37 17.67 -6.91
CA LEU A 78 -14.25 16.55 -6.57
C LEU A 78 -15.71 16.95 -6.40
N ALA A 79 -16.04 18.22 -6.15
CA ALA A 79 -17.42 18.67 -5.99
C ALA A 79 -18.28 18.38 -7.23
N GLU A 80 -17.69 18.52 -8.42
CA GLU A 80 -18.34 18.29 -9.72
C GLU A 80 -18.22 16.83 -10.20
N ALA A 81 -17.51 15.96 -9.47
CA ALA A 81 -17.35 14.55 -9.82
C ALA A 81 -18.63 13.75 -9.53
N PRO A 82 -18.88 12.63 -10.23
CA PRO A 82 -20.01 11.76 -9.94
C PRO A 82 -19.86 11.13 -8.55
N LEU A 83 -20.98 10.73 -7.95
CA LEU A 83 -20.96 10.01 -6.67
C LEU A 83 -20.67 8.53 -6.94
N PHE A 84 -20.18 7.82 -5.93
CA PHE A 84 -19.87 6.39 -6.11
C PHE A 84 -21.09 5.59 -6.63
N ARG A 85 -22.29 5.89 -6.13
CA ARG A 85 -23.53 5.22 -6.55
C ARG A 85 -23.84 5.39 -8.04
N ASP A 86 -23.37 6.47 -8.66
CA ASP A 86 -23.59 6.79 -10.07
C ASP A 86 -22.62 5.99 -10.96
N VAL A 87 -21.40 5.73 -10.48
CA VAL A 87 -20.36 4.96 -11.19
C VAL A 87 -20.34 3.47 -10.84
N ALA A 88 -21.08 3.04 -9.81
CA ALA A 88 -21.07 1.67 -9.33
C ALA A 88 -21.51 0.64 -10.39
N GLY A 89 -22.42 1.01 -11.30
CA GLY A 89 -22.84 0.14 -12.40
C GLY A 89 -21.71 -0.11 -13.39
N GLU A 90 -21.08 0.97 -13.88
CA GLU A 90 -19.98 0.86 -14.84
C GLU A 90 -18.76 0.15 -14.22
N LEU A 91 -18.39 0.50 -12.98
CA LEU A 91 -17.32 -0.21 -12.28
C LEU A 91 -17.63 -1.71 -12.16
N ALA A 92 -18.89 -2.09 -11.96
CA ALA A 92 -19.26 -3.50 -11.83
C ALA A 92 -19.05 -4.24 -13.15
N GLU A 93 -19.46 -3.64 -14.28
CA GLU A 93 -19.25 -4.20 -15.62
C GLU A 93 -17.77 -4.40 -15.93
N ARG A 94 -16.90 -3.48 -15.49
CA ARG A 94 -15.44 -3.61 -15.71
C ARG A 94 -14.79 -4.70 -14.85
N LEU A 95 -15.35 -4.99 -13.69
CA LEU A 95 -14.84 -5.99 -12.74
C LEU A 95 -15.44 -7.39 -12.94
N ASP A 96 -16.59 -7.50 -13.62
CA ASP A 96 -17.32 -8.75 -13.75
C ASP A 96 -16.53 -9.83 -14.49
N GLY A 97 -16.65 -11.07 -13.99
CA GLY A 97 -15.95 -12.23 -14.54
C GLY A 97 -14.42 -12.20 -14.46
N ARG A 98 -13.82 -11.22 -13.78
CA ARG A 98 -12.36 -11.00 -13.75
C ARG A 98 -11.76 -11.16 -12.37
N VAL A 99 -10.47 -11.48 -12.33
CA VAL A 99 -9.67 -11.38 -11.11
C VAL A 99 -9.25 -9.93 -10.92
N LEU A 100 -9.57 -9.35 -9.75
CA LEU A 100 -9.07 -8.03 -9.37
C LEU A 100 -7.57 -8.12 -9.06
N VAL A 101 -6.77 -7.36 -9.77
CA VAL A 101 -5.33 -7.26 -9.56
C VAL A 101 -5.05 -5.88 -9.00
N ALA A 102 -4.37 -5.78 -7.87
CA ALA A 102 -3.86 -4.50 -7.38
C ALA A 102 -2.49 -4.69 -6.74
N HIS A 103 -1.75 -3.60 -6.57
CA HIS A 103 -0.41 -3.68 -5.98
C HIS A 103 -0.50 -4.11 -4.51
N ASN A 104 -1.47 -3.54 -3.78
CA ASN A 104 -1.88 -3.95 -2.44
C ASN A 104 -3.35 -4.39 -2.43
N ALA A 105 -3.66 -5.49 -3.11
CA ALA A 105 -5.05 -5.90 -3.39
C ALA A 105 -6.00 -6.04 -2.19
N ILE A 106 -5.53 -6.16 -0.95
CA ILE A 106 -6.45 -6.13 0.21
C ILE A 106 -6.99 -4.72 0.47
N PHE A 107 -6.19 -3.68 0.23
CA PHE A 107 -6.57 -2.28 0.41
C PHE A 107 -7.62 -1.88 -0.62
N ASP A 108 -7.30 -1.98 -1.91
CA ASP A 108 -8.19 -1.60 -3.00
C ASP A 108 -9.53 -2.33 -2.94
N TRP A 109 -9.47 -3.66 -2.72
CA TRP A 109 -10.66 -4.49 -2.54
C TRP A 109 -11.50 -4.00 -1.36
N SER A 110 -10.89 -3.67 -0.22
CA SER A 110 -11.63 -3.23 0.96
C SER A 110 -12.36 -1.91 0.73
N MET A 111 -11.74 -0.96 0.01
CA MET A 111 -12.37 0.32 -0.34
C MET A 111 -13.55 0.11 -1.29
N ILE A 112 -13.34 -0.69 -2.35
CA ILE A 112 -14.39 -1.03 -3.32
C ILE A 112 -15.56 -1.73 -2.64
N ALA A 113 -15.30 -2.78 -1.87
CA ALA A 113 -16.34 -3.54 -1.19
C ALA A 113 -17.15 -2.66 -0.21
N ARG A 114 -16.51 -1.69 0.45
CA ARG A 114 -17.16 -0.73 1.35
C ARG A 114 -18.07 0.26 0.62
N GLU A 115 -17.64 0.75 -0.53
CA GLU A 115 -18.45 1.64 -1.35
C GLU A 115 -19.65 0.92 -1.97
N TYR A 116 -19.46 -0.32 -2.45
CA TYR A 116 -20.58 -1.17 -2.89
C TYR A 116 -21.56 -1.44 -1.74
N ALA A 117 -21.06 -1.75 -0.53
CA ALA A 117 -21.91 -1.96 0.64
C ALA A 117 -22.75 -0.71 0.98
N ARG A 118 -22.15 0.50 0.93
CA ARG A 118 -22.86 1.78 1.11
C ARG A 118 -23.93 2.01 0.03
N ALA A 119 -23.65 1.58 -1.20
CA ALA A 119 -24.59 1.63 -2.31
C ALA A 119 -25.68 0.53 -2.23
N GLY A 120 -25.71 -0.30 -1.19
CA GLY A 120 -26.66 -1.41 -1.04
C GLY A 120 -26.44 -2.53 -2.05
N ARG A 121 -25.21 -2.70 -2.55
CA ARG A 121 -24.84 -3.64 -3.62
C ARG A 121 -23.68 -4.54 -3.17
N ALA A 122 -23.57 -5.71 -3.78
CA ALA A 122 -22.36 -6.53 -3.68
C ALA A 122 -21.39 -6.16 -4.80
N ALA A 123 -20.10 -6.07 -4.49
CA ALA A 123 -19.08 -5.95 -5.53
C ALA A 123 -19.00 -7.27 -6.35
N PRO A 124 -18.84 -7.22 -7.69
CA PRO A 124 -18.93 -8.41 -8.55
C PRO A 124 -17.67 -9.29 -8.54
N THR A 125 -16.63 -8.89 -7.81
CA THR A 125 -15.34 -9.57 -7.78
C THR A 125 -15.36 -10.74 -6.79
N ARG A 126 -14.93 -11.93 -7.25
CA ARG A 126 -14.82 -13.14 -6.42
C ARG A 126 -13.40 -13.45 -5.94
N GLN A 127 -12.40 -13.05 -6.73
CA GLN A 127 -11.00 -13.34 -6.46
C GLN A 127 -10.14 -12.12 -6.73
N ARG A 128 -9.06 -12.01 -5.96
CA ARG A 128 -8.06 -10.96 -6.08
C ARG A 128 -6.64 -11.54 -6.12
N LEU A 129 -5.74 -10.81 -6.75
CA LEU A 129 -4.31 -11.08 -6.80
C LEU A 129 -3.54 -9.83 -6.36
N CYS A 130 -2.60 -10.01 -5.45
CA CYS A 130 -1.71 -8.95 -4.97
C CYS A 130 -0.36 -9.06 -5.67
N THR A 131 0.09 -8.03 -6.39
CA THR A 131 1.37 -8.13 -7.12
C THR A 131 2.59 -8.10 -6.20
N ILE A 132 2.47 -7.57 -4.98
CA ILE A 132 3.49 -7.77 -3.94
C ILE A 132 3.66 -9.26 -3.65
N ALA A 133 2.55 -9.98 -3.42
CA ALA A 133 2.59 -11.42 -3.16
C ALA A 133 3.14 -12.19 -4.38
N LEU A 134 2.70 -11.85 -5.59
CA LEU A 134 3.22 -12.45 -6.81
C LEU A 134 4.73 -12.21 -6.98
N SER A 135 5.21 -10.97 -6.77
CA SER A 135 6.64 -10.67 -6.90
C SER A 135 7.51 -11.44 -5.90
N LYS A 136 7.00 -11.71 -4.69
CA LYS A 136 7.64 -12.56 -3.67
C LYS A 136 7.64 -14.03 -4.10
N GLU A 137 6.52 -14.54 -4.60
CA GLU A 137 6.38 -15.92 -5.11
C GLU A 137 7.33 -16.19 -6.29
N LEU A 138 7.49 -15.21 -7.18
CA LEU A 138 8.42 -15.26 -8.31
C LEU A 138 9.89 -15.11 -7.90
N GLY A 139 10.18 -14.78 -6.63
CA GLY A 139 11.54 -14.54 -6.17
C GLY A 139 12.24 -13.40 -6.90
N LEU A 140 11.50 -12.36 -7.33
CA LEU A 140 12.09 -11.25 -8.08
C LEU A 140 13.17 -10.54 -7.23
N PRO A 141 14.34 -10.20 -7.80
CA PRO A 141 15.46 -9.61 -7.07
C PRO A 141 15.24 -8.11 -6.83
N LEU A 142 14.20 -7.76 -6.07
CA LEU A 142 13.81 -6.38 -5.82
C LEU A 142 14.39 -5.88 -4.49
N PRO A 143 14.93 -4.64 -4.42
CA PRO A 143 15.41 -4.07 -3.16
C PRO A 143 14.28 -3.85 -2.15
N ASN A 144 13.05 -3.63 -2.63
CA ASN A 144 11.80 -3.55 -1.89
C ASN A 144 10.64 -3.95 -2.84
N HIS A 145 9.41 -4.09 -2.34
CA HIS A 145 8.26 -4.51 -3.17
C HIS A 145 7.30 -3.36 -3.52
N LYS A 146 7.75 -2.10 -3.51
CA LYS A 146 6.93 -0.96 -3.93
C LYS A 146 6.62 -1.01 -5.42
N LEU A 147 5.54 -0.35 -5.84
CA LEU A 147 5.13 -0.28 -7.24
C LEU A 147 6.24 0.27 -8.13
N GLU A 148 6.85 1.38 -7.72
CA GLU A 148 8.00 2.00 -8.43
C GLU A 148 9.15 1.01 -8.66
N THR A 149 9.42 0.14 -7.69
CA THR A 149 10.54 -0.80 -7.74
C THR A 149 10.21 -2.01 -8.62
N LEU A 150 8.98 -2.51 -8.51
CA LEU A 150 8.46 -3.54 -9.41
C LEU A 150 8.42 -3.05 -10.86
N ALA A 151 7.95 -1.82 -11.09
CA ALA A 151 7.88 -1.19 -12.41
C ALA A 151 9.27 -1.01 -13.01
N ALA A 152 10.21 -0.45 -12.24
CA ALA A 152 11.60 -0.26 -12.67
C ALA A 152 12.28 -1.58 -13.05
N HIS A 153 12.00 -2.68 -12.34
CA HIS A 153 12.52 -4.00 -12.67
C HIS A 153 12.12 -4.46 -14.08
N PHE A 154 10.92 -4.12 -14.53
CA PHE A 154 10.42 -4.44 -15.87
C PHE A 154 10.62 -3.30 -16.89
N GLY A 155 11.34 -2.23 -16.53
CA GLY A 155 11.57 -1.09 -17.42
C GLY A 155 10.34 -0.20 -17.64
N VAL A 156 9.34 -0.28 -16.76
CA VAL A 156 8.11 0.51 -16.83
C VAL A 156 8.34 1.85 -16.14
N VAL A 157 8.10 2.95 -16.86
CA VAL A 157 8.26 4.32 -16.33
C VAL A 157 6.93 4.80 -15.75
N GLN A 158 6.93 5.19 -14.48
CA GLN A 158 5.83 5.90 -13.83
C GLN A 158 6.00 7.41 -14.05
N ARG A 159 4.93 8.09 -14.46
CA ARG A 159 4.94 9.53 -14.82
C ARG A 159 4.31 10.40 -13.73
N ARG A 160 3.28 9.89 -13.06
CA ARG A 160 2.48 10.57 -12.04
C ARG A 160 2.19 9.56 -10.93
N ALA A 161 3.10 9.45 -9.97
CA ALA A 161 2.85 8.65 -8.78
C ALA A 161 1.64 9.20 -8.02
N HIS A 162 0.84 8.31 -7.43
CA HIS A 162 -0.39 8.66 -6.70
C HIS A 162 -1.48 9.28 -7.59
N HIS A 163 -1.52 8.84 -8.84
CA HIS A 163 -2.61 9.13 -9.75
C HIS A 163 -3.16 7.79 -10.25
N ALA A 164 -4.35 7.39 -9.78
CA ALA A 164 -4.89 6.04 -10.01
C ALA A 164 -4.79 5.54 -11.46
N LEU A 165 -5.03 6.38 -12.47
CA LEU A 165 -4.88 5.96 -13.87
C LEU A 165 -3.44 5.59 -14.26
N ASP A 166 -2.44 6.34 -13.80
CA ASP A 166 -1.04 6.04 -14.11
C ASP A 166 -0.54 4.88 -13.26
N ASP A 167 -0.96 4.79 -11.99
CA ASP A 167 -0.58 3.70 -11.10
C ASP A 167 -1.16 2.36 -11.59
N ALA A 168 -2.44 2.32 -12.00
CA ALA A 168 -3.04 1.15 -12.63
C ALA A 168 -2.40 0.79 -13.97
N ARG A 169 -2.00 1.79 -14.79
CA ARG A 169 -1.26 1.56 -16.04
C ARG A 169 0.08 0.89 -15.78
N VAL A 170 0.87 1.49 -14.88
CA VAL A 170 2.19 1.00 -14.50
C VAL A 170 2.09 -0.41 -13.94
N LEU A 171 1.07 -0.67 -13.11
CA LEU A 171 0.80 -1.98 -12.58
C LEU A 171 0.41 -2.97 -13.67
N ALA A 172 -0.42 -2.60 -14.65
CA ALA A 172 -0.79 -3.48 -15.76
C ALA A 172 0.43 -3.85 -16.62
N GLU A 173 1.27 -2.86 -16.95
CA GLU A 173 2.50 -3.05 -17.72
C GLU A 173 3.52 -3.92 -16.97
N ALA A 174 3.61 -3.82 -15.64
CA ALA A 174 4.47 -4.67 -14.82
C ALA A 174 3.86 -6.05 -14.51
N PHE A 175 2.53 -6.15 -14.48
CA PHE A 175 1.81 -7.39 -14.21
C PHE A 175 1.93 -8.36 -15.38
N ARG A 176 1.84 -7.90 -16.62
CA ARG A 176 1.99 -8.76 -17.82
C ARG A 176 3.29 -9.59 -17.80
N PRO A 177 4.52 -9.03 -17.71
CA PRO A 177 5.73 -9.84 -17.66
C PRO A 177 5.83 -10.69 -16.38
N SER A 178 5.26 -10.26 -15.25
CA SER A 178 5.14 -11.08 -14.04
C SER A 178 4.28 -12.32 -14.27
N LEU A 179 3.14 -12.16 -14.94
CA LEU A 179 2.20 -13.23 -15.30
C LEU A 179 2.84 -14.22 -16.28
N HIS A 180 3.55 -13.71 -17.29
CA HIS A 180 4.30 -14.55 -18.23
C HIS A 180 5.44 -15.33 -17.56
N THR A 181 6.15 -14.71 -16.62
CA THR A 181 7.18 -15.38 -15.81
C THR A 181 6.55 -16.49 -14.98
N ALA A 182 5.43 -16.21 -14.31
CA ALA A 182 4.69 -17.22 -13.55
C ALA A 182 4.25 -18.40 -14.43
N ALA A 183 3.71 -18.12 -15.62
CA ALA A 183 3.28 -19.16 -16.56
C ALA A 183 4.44 -20.02 -17.06
N ARG A 184 5.56 -19.38 -17.44
CA ARG A 184 6.78 -20.06 -17.90
C ARG A 184 7.36 -20.96 -16.82
N ASP A 185 7.37 -20.49 -15.57
CA ASP A 185 8.02 -21.16 -14.45
C ASP A 185 7.07 -22.12 -13.71
N GLY A 186 5.84 -22.29 -14.20
CA GLY A 186 4.84 -23.19 -13.62
C GLY A 186 4.31 -22.75 -12.26
N VAL A 187 4.43 -21.46 -11.93
CA VAL A 187 4.02 -20.90 -10.64
C VAL A 187 2.50 -20.82 -10.57
N ARG A 188 1.92 -21.29 -9.46
CA ARG A 188 0.49 -21.09 -9.19
C ARG A 188 0.25 -19.65 -8.75
N LEU A 189 -0.67 -18.95 -9.40
CA LEU A 189 -0.99 -17.58 -9.02
C LEU A 189 -1.53 -17.50 -7.57
N PRO A 190 -1.09 -16.52 -6.77
CA PRO A 190 -1.52 -16.34 -5.38
C PRO A 190 -2.90 -15.69 -5.29
N LEU A 191 -3.92 -16.39 -5.81
CA LEU A 191 -5.31 -15.94 -5.82
C LEU A 191 -5.92 -16.08 -4.42
N LEU A 192 -6.55 -15.01 -3.94
CA LEU A 192 -7.30 -14.98 -2.69
C LEU A 192 -8.76 -14.65 -2.96
N GLU A 193 -9.66 -15.20 -2.14
CA GLU A 193 -11.09 -14.89 -2.25
C GLU A 193 -11.41 -13.47 -1.78
N CYS A 194 -12.32 -12.83 -2.51
CA CYS A 194 -12.97 -11.58 -2.12
C CYS A 194 -14.16 -11.92 -1.23
N ARG A 195 -13.94 -11.96 0.08
CA ARG A 195 -15.01 -12.24 1.04
C ARG A 195 -15.97 -11.05 1.10
N PRO A 196 -17.30 -11.29 1.02
CA PRO A 196 -18.29 -10.23 1.24
C PRO A 196 -18.11 -9.61 2.63
N LEU A 197 -18.26 -8.29 2.73
CA LEU A 197 -18.23 -7.58 4.01
C LEU A 197 -19.51 -7.77 4.84
N THR A 198 -20.38 -8.73 4.50
CA THR A 198 -21.71 -8.98 5.10
C THR A 198 -21.69 -9.38 6.58
N GLU A 199 -20.51 -9.52 7.20
CA GLU A 199 -20.39 -9.64 8.66
C GLU A 199 -20.46 -8.27 9.39
N TRP A 200 -20.41 -7.14 8.67
CA TRP A 200 -20.65 -5.80 9.22
C TRP A 200 -22.12 -5.42 9.11
N SER A 201 -22.94 -6.00 9.98
CA SER A 201 -24.22 -5.37 10.36
C SER A 201 -23.95 -4.35 11.46
N ASP A 202 -24.77 -3.29 11.55
CA ASP A 202 -24.75 -2.26 12.61
C ASP A 202 -25.10 -2.81 14.03
N ALA A 203 -24.92 -4.11 14.27
CA ALA A 203 -25.17 -4.74 15.55
C ALA A 203 -23.85 -4.82 16.37
N PRO A 204 -23.87 -4.49 17.67
CA PRO A 204 -22.69 -4.60 18.52
C PRO A 204 -22.24 -6.07 18.60
N ALA A 205 -20.99 -6.33 18.19
CA ALA A 205 -20.39 -7.65 18.15
C ALA A 205 -20.31 -8.27 19.57
N ARG A 206 -20.84 -9.48 19.72
CA ARG A 206 -20.58 -10.33 20.90
C ARG A 206 -19.33 -11.18 20.62
N PRO A 207 -18.39 -11.31 21.58
CA PRO A 207 -17.18 -12.08 21.37
C PRO A 207 -17.48 -13.57 21.27
N ARG A 208 -16.99 -14.23 20.21
CA ARG A 208 -16.91 -15.70 20.13
C ARG A 208 -15.46 -16.13 20.28
N VAL A 209 -15.21 -17.01 21.25
CA VAL A 209 -13.92 -17.65 21.52
C VAL A 209 -13.73 -18.83 20.57
N GLY A 210 -12.59 -18.89 19.87
CA GLY A 210 -12.21 -20.03 19.03
C GLY A 210 -10.72 -20.01 18.67
N HIS A 211 -10.04 -21.14 18.86
CA HIS A 211 -8.60 -21.40 18.78
C HIS A 211 -7.87 -20.93 17.51
N GLN A 212 -6.65 -20.41 17.67
CA GLN A 212 -5.64 -20.22 16.61
C GLN A 212 -4.68 -21.42 16.52
N PRO A 213 -4.28 -21.88 15.32
CA PRO A 213 -3.24 -22.89 15.16
C PRO A 213 -1.82 -22.31 15.34
N ALA A 214 -0.92 -23.17 15.79
CA ALA A 214 0.41 -22.84 16.31
C ALA A 214 1.41 -22.28 15.29
N TYR A 215 2.19 -21.32 15.79
CA TYR A 215 3.34 -20.63 15.21
C TYR A 215 4.44 -21.58 14.68
N ARG A 216 4.94 -21.33 13.46
CA ARG A 216 6.24 -21.83 12.98
C ARG A 216 7.21 -20.64 12.78
N PRO A 217 8.44 -20.71 13.32
CA PRO A 217 9.42 -19.63 13.18
C PRO A 217 10.29 -19.81 11.93
N THR A 218 10.61 -18.70 11.26
CA THR A 218 11.86 -18.32 10.56
C THR A 218 11.52 -17.20 9.56
N SER A 219 12.33 -16.19 9.27
CA SER A 219 13.78 -16.10 9.21
C SER A 219 14.28 -14.68 9.50
N TRP A 220 15.56 -14.61 9.90
CA TRP A 220 16.34 -13.41 10.14
C TRP A 220 16.31 -12.43 8.95
N ARG A 221 16.01 -11.13 9.20
CA ARG A 221 16.07 -10.05 8.20
C ARG A 221 17.31 -9.16 8.44
N PRO A 222 18.06 -8.76 7.40
CA PRO A 222 19.10 -7.73 7.52
C PRO A 222 18.47 -6.36 7.83
N SER A 223 19.09 -5.59 8.74
CA SER A 223 18.63 -4.24 9.08
C SER A 223 18.99 -3.23 7.98
N ARG A 224 18.00 -2.63 7.31
CA ARG A 224 18.20 -1.44 6.48
C ARG A 224 18.67 -0.26 7.34
N LYS A 225 19.57 0.59 6.81
CA LYS A 225 19.83 1.92 7.39
C LYS A 225 18.62 2.81 7.11
N ARG A 226 17.89 3.19 8.17
CA ARG A 226 16.73 4.06 8.08
C ARG A 226 17.17 5.53 7.97
N PRO A 227 16.44 6.38 7.22
CA PRO A 227 16.75 7.80 7.15
C PRO A 227 16.67 8.42 8.53
N ALA A 228 17.56 9.39 8.80
CA ALA A 228 17.51 10.14 10.05
C ALA A 228 16.24 11.00 10.07
N CYS A 229 15.44 10.88 11.12
CA CYS A 229 14.30 11.78 11.31
C CYS A 229 14.83 13.21 11.57
N PRO A 230 14.43 14.22 10.78
CA PRO A 230 14.95 15.58 10.92
C PRO A 230 14.40 16.32 12.15
N TYR A 231 13.37 15.76 12.81
CA TYR A 231 12.68 16.37 13.93
C TYR A 231 13.17 15.79 15.28
N PRO A 232 13.36 16.62 16.31
CA PRO A 232 13.68 16.14 17.65
C PRO A 232 12.50 15.36 18.22
N ASN A 233 12.79 14.36 19.07
CA ASN A 233 11.72 13.58 19.70
C ASN A 233 10.98 14.44 20.74
N PRO A 234 9.67 14.73 20.55
CA PRO A 234 8.90 15.59 21.45
C PRO A 234 8.51 14.92 22.77
N GLY A 235 8.78 13.62 22.93
CA GLY A 235 8.47 12.86 24.14
C GLY A 235 7.49 11.72 23.88
N ARG A 236 6.83 11.25 24.95
CA ARG A 236 5.89 10.12 24.87
C ARG A 236 4.55 10.57 24.28
N TYR A 237 3.90 9.65 23.59
CA TYR A 237 2.52 9.84 23.21
C TYR A 237 1.62 9.87 24.46
N GLU A 238 0.71 10.82 24.53
CA GLU A 238 -0.30 10.90 25.58
C GLU A 238 -1.61 10.30 25.06
N PRO A 239 -2.23 9.35 25.78
CA PRO A 239 -3.50 8.76 25.35
C PRO A 239 -4.57 9.82 25.08
N GLY A 240 -5.12 9.84 23.86
CA GLY A 240 -6.12 10.83 23.42
C GLY A 240 -5.52 12.10 22.81
N GLY A 241 -4.19 12.23 22.77
CA GLY A 241 -3.49 13.30 22.07
C GLY A 241 -3.27 13.02 20.59
N THR A 242 -2.61 13.94 19.90
CA THR A 242 -2.18 13.77 18.50
C THR A 242 -0.77 13.23 18.42
N LEU A 243 -0.45 12.57 17.30
CA LEU A 243 0.95 12.28 16.97
C LEU A 243 1.66 13.58 16.62
N VAL A 244 2.95 13.66 16.94
CA VAL A 244 3.77 14.84 16.64
C VAL A 244 5.01 14.40 15.88
N GLN A 245 5.38 15.14 14.83
CA GLN A 245 6.62 14.89 14.08
C GLN A 245 7.82 14.75 15.03
N GLY A 246 8.68 13.77 14.76
CA GLY A 246 9.82 13.41 15.60
C GLY A 246 9.54 12.31 16.63
N MET A 247 8.27 11.98 16.92
CA MET A 247 7.94 10.89 17.84
C MET A 247 8.58 9.57 17.37
N ARG A 248 9.18 8.83 18.31
CA ARG A 248 9.78 7.52 18.04
C ARG A 248 8.75 6.40 18.17
N VAL A 249 8.43 5.73 17.06
CA VAL A 249 7.44 4.66 16.99
C VAL A 249 8.12 3.32 16.75
N ALA A 250 7.72 2.27 17.48
CA ALA A 250 8.13 0.89 17.22
C ALA A 250 6.91 0.02 16.90
N PHE A 251 7.11 -1.03 16.11
CA PHE A 251 6.05 -1.98 15.72
C PHE A 251 6.30 -3.38 16.32
N SER A 252 5.24 -4.05 16.78
CA SER A 252 5.24 -5.45 17.25
C SER A 252 4.15 -6.29 16.58
N GLY A 253 4.33 -7.61 16.55
CA GLY A 253 3.37 -8.57 15.97
C GLY A 253 3.40 -8.69 14.45
N ASP A 254 2.52 -9.56 13.94
CA ASP A 254 2.12 -9.67 12.53
C ASP A 254 1.05 -8.61 12.27
N THR A 255 1.44 -7.56 11.55
CA THR A 255 0.57 -6.42 11.25
C THR A 255 -0.45 -6.80 10.16
N SER A 256 -1.63 -6.20 10.16
CA SER A 256 -2.72 -6.54 9.22
C SER A 256 -2.49 -5.83 7.87
N VAL A 257 -1.80 -4.69 7.96
CA VAL A 257 -1.06 -4.00 6.90
C VAL A 257 0.37 -4.55 6.86
N ASP A 258 1.00 -4.65 5.66
CA ASP A 258 2.42 -5.03 5.56
C ASP A 258 3.27 -4.05 6.40
N ARG A 259 4.10 -4.58 7.32
CA ARG A 259 4.93 -3.78 8.23
C ARG A 259 5.75 -2.73 7.48
N GLU A 260 6.27 -3.06 6.30
CA GLU A 260 7.07 -2.10 5.52
C GLU A 260 6.25 -0.87 5.13
N LEU A 261 4.99 -1.05 4.75
CA LEU A 261 4.09 0.05 4.38
C LEU A 261 3.71 0.91 5.59
N LEU A 262 3.51 0.29 6.76
CA LEU A 262 3.20 1.01 7.98
C LEU A 262 4.40 1.83 8.48
N GLU A 263 5.62 1.30 8.31
CA GLU A 263 6.86 2.02 8.57
C GLU A 263 7.05 3.19 7.61
N ASP A 264 6.85 2.98 6.31
CA ASP A 264 6.98 4.04 5.30
C ASP A 264 6.01 5.19 5.56
N ARG A 265 4.74 4.90 5.87
CA ARG A 265 3.74 5.93 6.22
C ARG A 265 4.09 6.71 7.47
N ALA A 266 4.64 6.04 8.48
CA ALA A 266 5.13 6.72 9.68
C ALA A 266 6.32 7.64 9.35
N ILE A 267 7.22 7.24 8.46
CA ILE A 267 8.34 8.06 8.00
C ILE A 267 7.83 9.28 7.21
N GLU A 268 6.89 9.08 6.27
CA GLU A 268 6.26 10.14 5.47
C GLU A 268 5.55 11.17 6.35
N ALA A 269 4.87 10.71 7.41
CA ALA A 269 4.24 11.58 8.40
C ALA A 269 5.24 12.29 9.34
N GLY A 270 6.55 12.12 9.13
CA GLY A 270 7.61 12.77 9.90
C GLY A 270 7.91 12.10 11.25
N LEU A 271 7.53 10.85 11.46
CA LEU A 271 7.83 10.08 12.67
C LEU A 271 9.15 9.31 12.53
N HIS A 272 9.74 8.95 13.67
CA HIS A 272 10.98 8.17 13.72
C HIS A 272 10.69 6.69 13.99
N VAL A 273 10.77 5.85 12.96
CA VAL A 273 10.56 4.41 13.13
C VAL A 273 11.78 3.71 13.76
N ALA A 274 11.60 3.15 14.95
CA ALA A 274 12.59 2.40 15.71
C ALA A 274 12.42 0.87 15.53
N THR A 275 13.55 0.15 15.49
CA THR A 275 13.57 -1.34 15.43
C THR A 275 13.35 -1.99 16.79
N SER A 276 13.52 -1.23 17.88
CA SER A 276 13.41 -1.70 19.25
C SER A 276 12.76 -0.66 20.15
N VAL A 277 12.19 -1.14 21.25
CA VAL A 277 11.65 -0.27 22.32
C VAL A 277 12.78 0.12 23.27
N SER A 278 12.90 1.41 23.55
CA SER A 278 13.81 2.02 24.53
C SER A 278 13.07 3.06 25.38
N ARG A 279 13.75 3.68 26.34
CA ARG A 279 13.19 4.80 27.15
C ARG A 279 12.84 6.04 26.33
N LEU A 280 13.37 6.14 25.11
CA LEU A 280 13.08 7.21 24.17
C LEU A 280 11.96 6.84 23.18
N THR A 281 11.39 5.64 23.26
CA THR A 281 10.26 5.27 22.39
C THR A 281 9.01 6.00 22.86
N SER A 282 8.41 6.76 21.95
CA SER A 282 7.21 7.55 22.18
C SER A 282 5.96 6.69 22.18
N LEU A 283 5.91 5.68 21.31
CA LEU A 283 4.74 4.82 21.10
C LEU A 283 5.15 3.42 20.60
N LEU A 284 4.48 2.38 21.09
CA LEU A 284 4.51 1.03 20.52
C LEU A 284 3.19 0.73 19.81
N VAL A 285 3.25 0.26 18.57
CA VAL A 285 2.07 -0.11 17.78
C VAL A 285 2.03 -1.64 17.58
N THR A 286 0.88 -2.25 17.81
CA THR A 286 0.68 -3.71 17.73
C THR A 286 -0.77 -4.03 17.39
N ASN A 287 -1.04 -5.14 16.69
CA ASN A 287 -2.41 -5.62 16.47
C ASN A 287 -3.02 -6.29 17.69
N ASP A 288 -2.19 -6.72 18.62
CA ASP A 288 -2.60 -7.39 19.83
C ASP A 288 -1.84 -6.73 21.00
N PRO A 289 -2.45 -5.75 21.68
CA PRO A 289 -1.85 -5.04 22.81
C PRO A 289 -1.70 -5.93 24.05
N ASP A 290 -2.47 -7.03 24.13
CA ASP A 290 -2.43 -7.99 25.24
C ASP A 290 -1.44 -9.15 24.97
N SER A 291 -0.87 -9.22 23.75
CA SER A 291 0.14 -10.22 23.38
C SER A 291 1.45 -10.05 24.17
N SER A 292 2.00 -11.16 24.69
CA SER A 292 3.24 -11.21 25.48
C SER A 292 4.53 -11.24 24.62
N THR A 293 4.62 -10.37 23.62
CA THR A 293 5.85 -10.20 22.83
C THR A 293 6.99 -9.54 23.63
N SER A 294 8.24 -9.78 23.24
CA SER A 294 9.41 -9.14 23.89
C SER A 294 9.36 -7.59 23.85
N LYS A 295 8.67 -7.02 22.86
CA LYS A 295 8.50 -5.56 22.71
C LYS A 295 7.37 -5.00 23.58
N THR A 296 6.26 -5.72 23.77
CA THR A 296 5.17 -5.31 24.68
C THR A 296 5.61 -5.39 26.14
N VAL A 297 6.35 -6.45 26.53
CA VAL A 297 6.98 -6.55 27.85
C VAL A 297 7.96 -5.39 28.12
N LYS A 298 8.76 -5.02 27.11
CA LYS A 298 9.73 -3.93 27.23
C LYS A 298 9.09 -2.55 27.19
N ALA A 299 7.95 -2.39 26.51
CA ALA A 299 7.14 -1.18 26.57
C ALA A 299 6.57 -0.96 27.97
N ALA A 300 6.02 -2.02 28.58
CA ALA A 300 5.52 -1.97 29.95
C ALA A 300 6.61 -1.56 30.96
N SER A 301 7.81 -2.15 30.89
CA SER A 301 8.90 -1.82 31.82
C SER A 301 9.45 -0.40 31.68
N PHE A 302 9.30 0.21 30.50
CA PHE A 302 9.67 1.61 30.27
C PHE A 302 8.50 2.59 30.39
N GLY A 303 7.27 2.13 30.64
CA GLY A 303 6.08 3.00 30.61
C GLY A 303 5.81 3.59 29.21
N THR A 304 6.16 2.88 28.15
CA THR A 304 5.85 3.27 26.77
C THR A 304 4.39 2.92 26.46
N PRO A 305 3.57 3.88 26.01
CA PRO A 305 2.18 3.60 25.65
C PRO A 305 2.13 2.61 24.48
N VAL A 306 1.11 1.76 24.51
CA VAL A 306 0.82 0.77 23.47
C VAL A 306 -0.48 1.15 22.78
N MET A 307 -0.51 1.06 21.46
CA MET A 307 -1.66 1.44 20.64
C MET A 307 -1.93 0.37 19.58
N ASP A 308 -3.20 0.19 19.26
CA ASP A 308 -3.58 -0.72 18.20
C ASP A 308 -3.25 -0.14 16.81
N GLU A 309 -3.02 -1.02 15.83
CA GLU A 309 -2.65 -0.63 14.46
C GLU A 309 -3.71 0.26 13.79
N ALA A 310 -5.00 0.02 14.04
CA ALA A 310 -6.09 0.79 13.43
C ALA A 310 -6.16 2.20 14.04
N ALA A 311 -6.04 2.35 15.36
CA ALA A 311 -5.95 3.66 16.01
C ALA A 311 -4.69 4.42 15.57
N PHE A 312 -3.55 3.73 15.44
CA PHE A 312 -2.32 4.35 14.94
C PHE A 312 -2.49 4.86 13.51
N THR A 313 -3.11 4.06 12.63
CA THR A 313 -3.41 4.46 11.25
C THR A 313 -4.39 5.64 11.18
N GLN A 314 -5.30 5.76 12.14
CA GLN A 314 -6.18 6.92 12.25
C GLN A 314 -5.40 8.18 12.64
N LEU A 315 -4.55 8.10 13.65
CA LEU A 315 -3.77 9.25 14.12
C LEU A 315 -2.65 9.67 13.16
N LEU A 316 -2.19 8.78 12.28
CA LEU A 316 -1.20 9.09 11.24
C LEU A 316 -1.67 10.15 10.24
N ARG A 317 -2.97 10.43 10.17
CA ARG A 317 -3.55 11.44 9.27
C ARG A 317 -3.28 12.86 9.74
N ASP A 318 -3.28 13.04 11.05
CA ASP A 318 -3.25 14.35 11.70
C ASP A 318 -2.01 14.46 12.59
N VAL A 319 -0.83 14.20 12.01
CA VAL A 319 0.44 14.37 12.71
C VAL A 319 0.74 15.86 12.81
N ALA A 320 0.74 16.38 14.04
CA ALA A 320 1.07 17.76 14.31
C ALA A 320 2.54 18.06 13.98
N PRO A 321 2.85 19.25 13.46
CA PRO A 321 4.22 19.65 13.14
C PRO A 321 5.10 19.70 14.39
N ALA A 322 6.41 19.46 14.21
CA ALA A 322 7.37 19.48 15.31
C ALA A 322 7.43 20.88 15.95
N ARG A 323 7.41 20.94 17.29
CA ARG A 323 7.62 22.18 18.03
C ARG A 323 9.13 22.45 18.15
N GLY A 324 9.66 23.32 17.29
CA GLY A 324 11.06 23.75 17.33
C GLY A 324 11.65 24.01 15.93
N PRO A 325 12.83 24.64 15.82
CA PRO A 325 13.45 24.92 14.53
C PRO A 325 13.78 23.62 13.78
N VAL A 326 13.35 23.53 12.52
CA VAL A 326 13.76 22.46 11.60
C VAL A 326 15.24 22.66 11.30
N PRO A 327 16.13 21.69 11.60
CA PRO A 327 17.51 21.78 11.15
C PRO A 327 17.52 21.80 9.61
N ALA A 328 18.23 22.76 9.02
CA ALA A 328 18.36 22.88 7.57
C ALA A 328 18.79 21.53 6.97
N PRO A 329 18.26 21.14 5.79
CA PRO A 329 18.65 19.90 5.16
C PRO A 329 20.16 19.86 4.99
N ALA A 330 20.79 18.78 5.48
CA ALA A 330 22.21 18.56 5.29
C ALA A 330 22.50 18.58 3.78
N ALA A 331 23.39 19.48 3.36
CA ALA A 331 23.80 19.60 1.97
C ALA A 331 24.21 18.23 1.42
N ALA A 332 23.74 17.90 0.22
CA ALA A 332 24.09 16.67 -0.45
C ALA A 332 25.62 16.58 -0.60
N PRO A 333 26.27 15.46 -0.24
CA PRO A 333 27.69 15.30 -0.46
C PRO A 333 27.94 15.16 -1.97
N GLY A 334 28.43 16.21 -2.62
CA GLY A 334 28.89 16.08 -4.01
C GLY A 334 28.84 17.31 -4.94
N SER A 335 28.50 18.52 -4.49
CA SER A 335 28.72 19.70 -5.34
C SER A 335 30.17 20.16 -5.25
N VAL A 336 30.96 19.79 -6.26
CA VAL A 336 32.25 20.42 -6.54
C VAL A 336 32.00 21.92 -6.78
N PRO A 337 32.70 22.83 -6.10
CA PRO A 337 32.51 24.26 -6.34
C PRO A 337 32.98 24.59 -7.76
N ALA A 338 32.11 25.25 -8.54
CA ALA A 338 32.48 25.82 -9.82
C ALA A 338 33.62 26.82 -9.62
N SER A 339 34.74 26.59 -10.31
CA SER A 339 35.87 27.51 -10.35
C SER A 339 35.44 28.83 -10.98
N VAL A 340 35.55 29.91 -10.21
CA VAL A 340 35.41 31.29 -10.69
C VAL A 340 36.60 31.62 -11.60
N PRO A 341 36.40 32.16 -12.82
CA PRO A 341 37.52 32.63 -13.63
C PRO A 341 38.10 33.92 -13.03
N ALA A 342 39.42 34.00 -13.00
CA ALA A 342 40.17 35.14 -12.50
C ALA A 342 39.84 36.44 -13.27
N PRO A 343 39.88 37.61 -12.62
CA PRO A 343 39.76 38.88 -13.30
C PRO A 343 40.99 39.11 -14.18
N THR A 344 40.77 39.53 -15.42
CA THR A 344 41.82 40.09 -16.28
C THR A 344 42.18 41.47 -15.74
N ASP A 345 43.43 41.62 -15.31
CA ASP A 345 44.01 42.90 -14.88
C ASP A 345 44.00 43.94 -16.01
N GLY A 346 43.66 45.17 -15.63
CA GLY A 346 44.03 46.42 -16.27
C GLY A 346 44.65 47.33 -15.22
#